data_AF-A0A961QXX2-F1
#
_entry.id   AF-A0A961QXX2-F1
#
_cell.length_a   1.000
_cell.length_b   1.000
_cell.length_c   1.000
_cell.angle_alpha   90.00
_cell.angle_beta   90.00
_cell.angle_gamma   90.00
#
_symmetry.space_group_name_H-M   'P 1'
#
loop_
_entity.id
_entity.type
_entity.pdbx_description
1 polymer ?
#
loop_
_entity_poly.entity_id
_entity_poly.type
_entity_poly.pdbx_seq_one_letter_code
_entity_poly.pdbx_strand_id
1 'polypeptide(L)'
;MTKTLTALTAGFLLASGAAQAQLTLIYARSGGGLAQVMQAVFDDPFTAETGIAMNALATSGRAAVIRAMMAAGLPTWDVVELNPVY
;
A
#
# COMPACT_ATOMS: atom_id res chain seq x y z
N MET A 1 12.38 -7.35 -57.90
CA MET A 1 13.31 -7.08 -56.80
C MET A 1 13.00 -5.69 -56.26
N THR A 2 12.32 -5.61 -55.10
CA THR A 2 12.89 -5.16 -53.80
C THR A 2 13.43 -3.72 -53.89
N LYS A 3 12.98 -2.72 -53.13
CA LYS A 3 12.65 -2.69 -51.69
C LYS A 3 12.00 -1.33 -51.37
N THR A 4 10.77 -1.31 -50.87
CA THR A 4 10.20 -0.23 -50.05
C THR A 4 10.64 -0.48 -48.61
N LEU A 5 11.70 0.18 -48.15
CA LEU A 5 12.04 0.31 -46.73
C LEU A 5 12.63 1.73 -46.65
N THR A 6 12.06 2.67 -45.92
CA THR A 6 12.41 2.87 -44.51
C THR A 6 11.45 3.91 -43.93
N ALA A 7 10.48 3.48 -43.14
CA ALA A 7 9.69 4.37 -42.29
C ALA A 7 9.12 3.56 -41.12
N LEU A 8 9.99 3.14 -40.19
CA LEU A 8 9.52 2.57 -38.92
C LEU A 8 10.64 2.60 -37.87
N THR A 9 10.91 3.77 -37.28
CA THR A 9 11.87 3.85 -36.16
C THR A 9 11.54 4.97 -35.17
N ALA A 10 10.25 5.19 -34.88
CA ALA A 10 9.83 6.19 -33.89
C ALA A 10 8.77 5.66 -32.89
N GLY A 11 8.70 4.34 -32.66
CA GLY A 11 7.62 3.73 -31.88
C GLY A 11 7.97 3.15 -30.51
N PHE A 12 9.23 3.12 -30.07
CA PHE A 12 9.63 2.18 -29.01
C PHE A 12 10.22 2.77 -27.71
N LEU A 13 10.07 4.07 -27.44
CA LEU A 13 10.64 4.68 -26.22
C LEU A 13 9.61 5.20 -25.21
N LEU A 14 8.34 4.82 -25.33
CA LEU A 14 7.33 5.04 -24.28
C LEU A 14 7.19 3.83 -23.35
N ALA A 15 8.30 3.17 -23.00
CA ALA A 15 8.36 2.37 -21.79
C ALA A 15 8.36 3.34 -20.59
N SER A 16 7.22 3.99 -20.38
CA SER A 16 6.87 4.63 -19.13
C SER A 16 7.12 3.59 -18.04
N GLY A 17 8.08 3.87 -17.15
CA GLY A 17 8.37 3.00 -16.03
C GLY A 17 7.05 2.64 -15.35
N ALA A 18 6.71 1.35 -15.35
CA ALA A 18 5.66 0.87 -14.49
C ALA A 18 6.12 1.20 -13.07
N ALA A 19 5.59 2.27 -12.49
CA ALA A 19 5.64 2.45 -11.06
C ALA A 19 5.13 1.14 -10.48
N GLN A 20 6.01 0.37 -9.84
CA GLN A 20 5.56 -0.83 -9.15
C GLN A 20 4.66 -0.35 -8.03
N ALA A 21 3.35 -0.42 -8.28
CA ALA A 21 2.36 -0.08 -7.28
C ALA A 21 2.69 -0.92 -6.04
N GLN A 22 2.80 -0.27 -4.88
CA GLN A 22 2.96 -0.99 -3.63
C GLN A 22 1.70 -1.83 -3.43
N LEU A 23 1.84 -3.14 -3.64
CA LEU A 23 0.72 -4.08 -3.67
C LEU A 23 0.20 -4.42 -2.27
N THR A 24 0.85 -3.92 -1.22
CA THR A 24 0.44 -4.19 0.16
C THR A 24 0.70 -3.00 1.07
N LEU A 25 -0.29 -2.60 1.86
CA LEU A 25 -0.15 -1.64 2.94
C LEU A 25 -0.12 -2.35 4.29
N ILE A 26 0.83 -2.00 5.16
CA ILE A 26 0.88 -2.45 6.55
C ILE A 26 0.01 -1.53 7.39
N TYR A 27 -1.08 -2.08 7.91
CA TYR A 27 -2.08 -1.36 8.68
C TYR A 27 -2.07 -1.79 10.14
N ALA A 28 -1.44 -1.00 11.02
CA ALA A 28 -1.39 -1.26 12.44
C ALA A 28 -2.69 -0.83 13.13
N ARG A 29 -3.41 -1.80 13.69
CA ARG A 29 -4.79 -1.60 14.13
C ARG A 29 -5.18 -2.45 15.33
N SER A 30 -6.41 -2.24 15.82
CA SER A 30 -6.96 -3.04 16.91
C SER A 30 -7.31 -4.46 16.45
N GLY A 31 -7.09 -5.43 17.34
CA GLY A 31 -7.42 -6.85 17.13
C GLY A 31 -8.84 -7.21 17.55
N GLY A 32 -9.12 -8.51 17.63
CA GLY A 32 -10.38 -9.05 18.17
C GLY A 32 -11.58 -8.82 17.26
N GLY A 33 -12.79 -8.74 17.84
CA GLY A 33 -14.02 -8.57 17.05
C GLY A 33 -14.07 -7.30 16.20
N LEU A 34 -13.43 -6.22 16.67
CA LEU A 34 -13.31 -4.98 15.88
C LEU A 34 -12.45 -5.18 14.61
N ALA A 35 -11.44 -6.05 14.66
CA ALA A 35 -10.64 -6.39 13.50
C ALA A 35 -11.51 -6.98 12.38
N GLN A 36 -12.38 -7.91 12.73
CA GLN A 36 -13.29 -8.59 11.80
C GLN A 36 -14.28 -7.62 11.15
N VAL A 37 -14.87 -6.72 11.94
CA VAL A 37 -15.80 -5.70 11.42
C VAL A 37 -15.12 -4.81 10.41
N MET A 38 -13.96 -4.25 10.77
CA MET A 38 -13.25 -3.35 9.88
C MET A 38 -12.65 -4.07 8.66
N GLN A 39 -12.30 -5.35 8.78
CA GLN A 39 -11.90 -6.15 7.61
C GLN A 39 -13.05 -6.19 6.58
N ALA A 40 -14.25 -6.58 7.03
CA ALA A 40 -15.41 -6.69 6.15
C ALA A 40 -15.91 -5.33 5.60
N VAL A 41 -15.80 -4.26 6.39
CA VAL A 41 -16.38 -2.95 6.06
C VAL A 41 -15.39 -2.03 5.34
N PHE A 42 -14.09 -2.18 5.57
CA PHE A 42 -13.07 -1.29 5.01
C PHE A 42 -12.01 -2.03 4.21
N ASP A 43 -11.34 -3.03 4.81
CA ASP A 43 -10.13 -3.61 4.20
C ASP A 43 -10.46 -4.41 2.92
N ASP A 44 -11.49 -5.26 2.96
CA ASP A 44 -11.90 -6.07 1.81
C ASP A 44 -12.48 -5.21 0.67
N PRO A 45 -13.40 -4.23 0.91
CA PRO A 45 -13.86 -3.32 -0.13
C PRO A 45 -12.73 -2.48 -0.74
N PHE A 46 -11.81 -1.96 0.09
CA PHE A 46 -10.64 -1.22 -0.40
C PHE A 46 -9.77 -2.09 -1.31
N THR A 47 -9.49 -3.32 -0.89
CA THR A 47 -8.69 -4.26 -1.69
C THR A 47 -9.39 -4.61 -3.01
N ALA A 48 -10.72 -4.83 -2.97
CA ALA A 48 -11.51 -5.15 -4.16
C ALA A 48 -11.55 -4.01 -5.19
N GLU A 49 -11.63 -2.76 -4.73
CA GLU A 49 -11.68 -1.58 -5.62
C GLU A 49 -10.31 -1.19 -6.16
N THR A 50 -9.26 -1.26 -5.33
CA THR A 50 -7.94 -0.73 -5.67
C THR A 50 -6.95 -1.78 -6.14
N GLY A 51 -7.18 -3.06 -5.81
CA GLY A 51 -6.22 -4.14 -5.98
C GLY A 51 -5.03 -4.09 -5.00
N ILE A 52 -5.01 -3.16 -4.05
CA ILE A 52 -3.96 -3.04 -3.03
C ILE A 52 -4.34 -3.88 -1.82
N ALA A 53 -3.51 -4.84 -1.45
CA ALA A 53 -3.77 -5.70 -0.30
C ALA A 53 -3.55 -4.95 1.02
N MET A 54 -4.35 -5.28 2.02
CA MET A 54 -4.17 -4.79 3.39
C MET A 54 -3.51 -5.88 4.26
N ASN A 55 -2.31 -5.61 4.75
CA ASN A 55 -1.66 -6.41 5.79
C ASN A 55 -2.02 -5.82 7.16
N ALA A 56 -3.17 -6.24 7.69
CA ALA A 56 -3.65 -5.82 9.00
C ALA A 56 -2.80 -6.43 10.13
N LEU A 57 -2.17 -5.56 10.91
CA LEU A 57 -1.36 -5.93 12.08
C LEU A 57 -2.10 -5.57 13.36
N ALA A 58 -2.62 -6.59 14.06
CA ALA A 58 -3.23 -6.41 15.38
C ALA A 58 -2.16 -6.07 16.42
N THR A 59 -2.23 -4.88 17.01
CA THR A 59 -1.23 -4.40 17.99
C THR A 59 -1.80 -3.31 18.90
N SER A 60 -1.13 -3.03 20.02
CA SER A 60 -1.51 -2.00 21.01
C SER A 60 -0.34 -1.04 21.27
N GLY A 61 -0.59 0.06 22.01
CA GLY A 61 0.47 1.04 22.30
C GLY A 61 1.02 1.77 21.08
N ARG A 62 0.26 1.82 19.98
CA ARG A 62 0.69 2.23 18.64
C ARG A 62 1.36 3.61 18.58
N ALA A 63 0.88 4.57 19.37
CA ALA A 63 1.50 5.91 19.45
C ALA A 63 2.94 5.88 19.96
N ALA A 64 3.25 5.02 20.93
CA ALA A 64 4.62 4.85 21.43
C ALA A 64 5.50 4.17 20.37
N VAL A 65 4.97 3.17 19.68
CA VAL A 65 5.70 2.44 18.63
C VAL A 65 6.01 3.33 17.43
N ILE A 66 5.06 4.13 16.95
CA ILE A 66 5.33 5.11 15.88
C ILE A 66 6.44 6.07 16.31
N ARG A 67 6.40 6.60 17.55
CA ARG A 67 7.49 7.46 18.05
C ARG A 67 8.85 6.75 18.02
N ALA A 68 8.91 5.48 18.42
CA ALA A 68 10.13 4.70 18.35
C ALA A 68 10.62 4.49 16.91
N MET A 69 9.73 4.15 15.98
CA MET A 69 10.05 4.01 14.55
C MET A 69 10.60 5.30 13.94
N MET A 70 9.98 6.43 14.27
CA MET A 70 10.41 7.75 13.82
C MET A 70 11.78 8.12 14.40
N ALA A 71 12.00 7.87 15.70
CA ALA A 71 13.29 8.11 16.34
C ALA A 71 14.42 7.23 15.75
N ALA A 72 14.09 6.01 15.33
CA ALA A 72 15.01 5.11 14.66
C ALA A 72 15.22 5.45 13.17
N GLY A 73 14.42 6.34 12.59
CA GLY A 73 14.46 6.66 11.15
C GLY A 73 14.02 5.51 10.24
N LEU A 74 13.26 4.55 10.78
CA LEU A 74 12.86 3.32 10.09
C LEU A 74 11.35 3.06 10.27
N PRO A 75 10.47 3.86 9.63
CA PRO A 75 9.05 3.58 9.61
C PRO A 75 8.75 2.34 8.77
N THR A 76 7.99 1.40 9.34
CA THR A 76 7.59 0.16 8.65
C THR A 76 6.07 -0.03 8.59
N TRP A 77 5.29 0.87 9.19
CA TRP A 77 3.82 0.87 9.14
C TRP A 77 3.35 2.00 8.23
N ASP A 78 2.39 1.71 7.35
CA ASP A 78 1.86 2.67 6.38
C ASP A 78 0.66 3.42 6.95
N VAL A 79 -0.23 2.70 7.64
CA VAL A 79 -1.46 3.25 8.24
C VAL A 79 -1.55 2.82 9.69
N VAL A 80 -2.03 3.71 10.57
CA VAL A 80 -2.18 3.42 11.99
C VAL A 80 -3.53 3.90 12.52
N GLU A 81 -4.26 3.00 13.16
CA GLU A 81 -5.45 3.32 13.94
C GLU A 81 -5.04 3.93 15.28
N LEU A 82 -5.36 5.20 15.54
CA LEU A 82 -5.07 5.84 16.82
C LEU A 82 -6.36 6.08 17.60
N ASN A 83 -6.28 5.89 18.92
CA ASN A 83 -7.33 6.33 19.81
C ASN A 83 -7.20 7.85 19.99
N PRO A 84 -8.31 8.60 20.09
CA PRO A 84 -8.27 10.00 20.49
C PRO A 84 -7.55 10.11 21.84
N VAL A 85 -6.65 11.08 21.95
CA VAL A 85 -6.09 11.47 23.24
C VAL A 85 -7.04 12.52 23.80
N TYR A 86 -7.76 12.17 24.87
CA TYR A 86 -8.57 13.10 25.65
C TYR A 86 -7.75 13.66 26.81
#